data_AF-A0A9D1KBJ3-F1
#
_entry.id   AF-A0A9D1KBJ3-F1
#
_cell.length_a   1.000
_cell.length_b   1.000
_cell.length_c   1.000
_cell.angle_alpha   90.00
_cell.angle_beta   90.00
_cell.angle_gamma   90.00
#
_symmetry.space_group_name_H-M   'P 1'
#
loop_
_entity.id
_entity.type
_entity.pdbx_description
1 polymer ?
#
loop_
_entity_poly.entity_id
_entity_poly.type
_entity_poly.pdbx_seq_one_letter_code
_entity_poly.pdbx_strand_id
1 'polypeptide(L)'
;MKTLKEILNTIISIYNENLPNERKHQLLSALWTRYYKLSEKLNIKLDEAYNLYLIGENESYIIYQEPERKKIDDKKLQIALNHYNEIKNNGFKEGLTDEEIKILLDYSVENARKSFDSLGIDVKTNSLNGLCELGQALTIMPLENLGFEVTKNSATACFNYPFNHVFGTVTFPYQDNDRVIDKTYLIDSTYRQFFSTMRCNEGRYYTEEENTNLKVAPDPGYFITDENFAKTLMKDGYIELTKENAKKYGEPFYKASISLKELYKLDIKDNKDYYSLILLDNTDYIVRKSELEGLNLEFPKTSNKRL
;
A
#
# COMPACT_ATOMS: atom_id res chain seq x y z
N MET A 1 34.68 3.44 -12.64
CA MET A 1 34.44 4.60 -11.74
C MET A 1 33.93 5.83 -12.48
N LYS A 2 34.66 6.46 -13.41
CA LYS A 2 34.24 7.69 -14.12
C LYS A 2 32.82 7.61 -14.71
N THR A 3 32.52 6.55 -15.45
CA THR A 3 31.20 6.31 -16.06
C THR A 3 30.06 6.11 -15.05
N LEU A 4 30.31 5.48 -13.90
CA LEU A 4 29.29 5.33 -12.86
C LEU A 4 28.94 6.70 -12.25
N LYS A 5 29.95 7.52 -11.99
CA LYS A 5 29.76 8.88 -11.47
C LYS A 5 29.04 9.80 -12.47
N GLU A 6 29.32 9.65 -13.77
CA GLU A 6 28.58 10.35 -14.84
C GLU A 6 27.09 9.98 -14.86
N ILE A 7 26.76 8.70 -14.67
CA ILE A 7 25.36 8.26 -14.56
C ILE A 7 24.70 8.88 -13.31
N LEU A 8 25.35 8.83 -12.15
CA LEU A 8 24.81 9.43 -10.91
C LEU A 8 24.60 10.94 -11.03
N ASN A 9 25.54 11.67 -11.65
CA ASN A 9 25.40 13.10 -11.90
C ASN A 9 24.23 13.41 -12.85
N THR A 10 23.97 12.53 -13.82
CA THR A 10 22.82 12.68 -14.72
C THR A 10 21.51 12.44 -13.98
N ILE A 11 21.47 11.45 -13.08
CA ILE A 11 20.31 11.20 -12.20
C ILE A 11 20.01 12.44 -11.34
N ILE A 12 21.05 13.02 -10.71
CA ILE A 12 20.92 14.26 -9.93
C ILE A 12 20.35 15.40 -10.78
N SER A 13 20.84 15.59 -12.01
CA SER A 13 20.31 16.62 -12.92
C SER A 13 18.82 16.44 -13.13
N ILE A 14 18.39 15.21 -13.45
CA ILE A 14 16.99 14.90 -13.72
C ILE A 14 16.11 15.10 -12.48
N TYR A 15 16.58 14.75 -11.28
CA TYR A 15 15.84 15.04 -10.03
C TYR A 15 15.55 16.53 -9.88
N ASN A 16 16.52 17.40 -10.20
CA ASN A 16 16.36 18.85 -10.12
C ASN A 16 15.57 19.47 -11.28
N GLU A 17 15.24 18.70 -12.33
CA GLU A 17 14.45 19.19 -13.46
C GLU A 17 12.94 19.07 -13.19
N ASN A 18 12.20 20.11 -13.60
CA ASN A 18 10.74 20.09 -13.58
C ASN A 18 10.19 19.35 -14.81
N LEU A 19 10.23 18.02 -14.75
CA LEU A 19 9.71 17.13 -15.79
C LEU A 19 8.40 16.46 -15.37
N PRO A 20 7.48 16.17 -16.31
CA PRO A 20 6.33 15.32 -16.04
C PRO A 20 6.75 13.94 -15.50
N ASN A 21 5.96 13.37 -14.60
CA ASN A 21 6.25 12.09 -13.94
C ASN A 21 6.65 10.98 -14.93
N GLU A 22 5.89 10.79 -15.99
CA GLU A 22 6.15 9.74 -17.00
C GLU A 22 7.51 9.90 -17.68
N ARG A 23 7.86 11.15 -18.03
CA ARG A 23 9.16 11.45 -18.64
C ARG A 23 10.30 11.24 -17.64
N LYS A 24 10.11 11.67 -16.40
CA LYS A 24 11.09 11.47 -15.31
C LYS A 24 11.29 9.97 -15.06
N HIS A 25 10.21 9.19 -14.97
CA HIS A 25 10.23 7.74 -14.83
C HIS A 25 11.04 7.07 -15.95
N GLN A 26 10.73 7.39 -17.22
CA GLN A 26 11.40 6.81 -18.38
C GLN A 26 12.93 7.01 -18.33
N LEU A 27 13.37 8.24 -18.05
CA LEU A 27 14.80 8.58 -18.00
C LEU A 27 15.49 7.92 -16.80
N LEU A 28 14.90 8.04 -15.62
CA LEU A 28 15.49 7.54 -14.38
C LEU A 28 15.53 6.01 -14.35
N SER A 29 14.48 5.32 -14.81
CA SER A 29 14.43 3.86 -14.87
C SER A 29 15.56 3.30 -15.74
N ALA A 30 15.82 3.91 -16.90
CA ALA A 30 16.92 3.54 -17.78
C ALA A 30 18.30 3.81 -17.15
N LEU A 31 18.47 4.95 -16.49
CA LEU A 31 19.73 5.33 -15.84
C LEU A 31 20.04 4.44 -14.63
N TRP A 32 19.07 4.18 -13.76
CA TRP A 32 19.20 3.26 -12.64
C TRP A 32 19.49 1.84 -13.11
N THR A 33 18.79 1.36 -14.14
CA THR A 33 19.08 0.06 -14.75
C THR A 33 20.52 -0.04 -15.25
N ARG A 34 20.99 0.97 -15.98
CA ARG A 34 22.37 1.02 -16.47
C ARG A 34 23.38 1.10 -15.33
N TYR A 35 23.08 1.90 -14.30
CA TYR A 35 23.93 2.04 -13.12
C TYR A 35 24.10 0.70 -12.41
N TYR A 36 23.02 0.03 -12.03
CA TYR A 36 23.07 -1.22 -11.28
C TYR A 36 23.74 -2.35 -12.05
N LYS A 37 23.43 -2.53 -13.35
CA LYS A 37 24.11 -3.52 -14.21
C LYS A 37 25.62 -3.28 -14.30
N LEU A 38 26.05 -2.01 -14.44
CA LEU A 38 27.47 -1.67 -14.54
C LEU A 38 28.18 -1.79 -13.19
N SER A 39 27.52 -1.37 -12.11
CA SER A 39 27.99 -1.46 -10.73
C SER A 39 28.31 -2.90 -10.34
N GLU A 40 27.37 -3.81 -10.60
CA GLU A 40 27.53 -5.25 -10.37
C GLU A 40 28.68 -5.82 -11.20
N LYS A 41 28.71 -5.54 -12.52
CA LYS A 41 29.77 -6.01 -13.42
C LYS A 41 31.17 -5.58 -12.97
N LEU A 42 31.29 -4.39 -12.39
CA LEU A 42 32.56 -3.85 -11.91
C LEU A 42 32.85 -4.20 -10.45
N ASN A 43 31.91 -4.81 -9.73
CA ASN A 43 31.97 -5.08 -8.29
C ASN A 43 32.28 -3.81 -7.46
N ILE A 44 31.59 -2.70 -7.77
CA ILE A 44 31.79 -1.40 -7.10
C ILE A 44 30.52 -0.99 -6.39
N LYS A 45 30.55 -0.77 -5.08
CA LYS A 45 29.49 -0.07 -4.35
C LYS A 45 29.92 1.40 -4.15
N LEU A 46 29.04 2.37 -4.47
CA LEU A 46 29.30 3.79 -4.22
C LEU A 46 28.32 4.30 -3.17
N ASP A 47 28.83 4.85 -2.06
CA ASP A 47 28.01 5.49 -1.01
C ASP A 47 27.14 6.64 -1.57
N GLU A 48 27.62 7.33 -2.61
CA GLU A 48 26.87 8.38 -3.31
C GLU A 48 25.53 7.85 -3.88
N ALA A 49 25.48 6.60 -4.34
CA ALA A 49 24.25 6.02 -4.88
C ALA A 49 23.22 5.73 -3.76
N TYR A 50 23.68 5.39 -2.56
CA TYR A 50 22.82 5.18 -1.40
C TYR A 50 22.13 6.48 -0.97
N ASN A 51 22.87 7.59 -0.93
CA ASN A 51 22.27 8.88 -0.59
C ASN A 51 21.27 9.35 -1.65
N LEU A 52 21.58 9.12 -2.93
CA LEU A 52 20.66 9.44 -4.04
C LEU A 52 19.44 8.53 -4.07
N TYR A 53 19.59 7.30 -3.61
CA TYR A 53 18.48 6.39 -3.39
C TYR A 53 17.50 7.02 -2.39
N LEU A 54 17.92 7.46 -1.20
CA LEU A 54 16.96 8.04 -0.24
C LEU A 54 16.24 9.30 -0.76
N ILE A 55 16.93 10.14 -1.53
CA ILE A 55 16.34 11.37 -2.10
C ILE A 55 15.39 11.06 -3.25
N GLY A 56 15.69 10.03 -4.04
CA GLY A 56 14.96 9.71 -5.26
C GLY A 56 13.60 9.06 -5.07
N GLU A 57 13.21 8.71 -3.84
CA GLU A 57 12.06 7.85 -3.57
C GLU A 57 10.73 8.52 -3.90
N ASN A 58 10.70 9.84 -3.76
CA ASN A 58 9.51 10.67 -3.99
C ASN A 58 9.49 11.34 -5.38
N GLU A 59 10.55 11.17 -6.17
CA GLU A 59 10.82 11.98 -7.36
C GLU A 59 9.96 11.62 -8.57
N SER A 60 9.72 10.32 -8.77
CA SER A 60 8.86 9.83 -9.85
C SER A 60 8.41 8.41 -9.63
N TYR A 61 7.31 8.04 -10.26
CA TYR A 61 6.63 6.77 -10.07
C TYR A 61 6.36 6.08 -11.41
N ILE A 62 6.45 4.75 -11.47
CA ILE A 62 6.06 3.98 -12.66
C ILE A 62 4.58 4.16 -12.99
N ILE A 63 3.73 4.20 -11.95
CA ILE A 63 2.32 4.56 -12.02
C ILE A 63 2.11 5.65 -10.98
N TYR A 64 1.66 6.82 -11.40
CA TYR A 64 1.44 7.96 -10.51
C TYR A 64 -0.04 8.13 -10.18
N GLN A 65 -0.34 8.15 -8.89
CA GLN A 65 -1.63 8.55 -8.35
C GLN A 65 -1.42 9.14 -6.96
N GLU A 66 -1.92 10.36 -6.76
CA GLU A 66 -1.94 10.98 -5.44
C GLU A 66 -3.00 10.32 -4.56
N PRO A 67 -2.68 9.99 -3.29
CA PRO A 67 -3.66 9.65 -2.28
C PRO A 67 -4.68 10.79 -2.10
N GLU A 68 -5.98 10.47 -2.14
CA GLU A 68 -7.02 11.50 -2.06
C GLU A 68 -7.24 11.98 -0.60
N ARG A 69 -7.50 13.27 -0.40
CA ARG A 69 -7.99 13.76 0.89
C ARG A 69 -9.51 13.73 0.90
N LYS A 70 -10.09 12.90 1.77
CA LYS A 70 -11.54 12.71 1.81
C LYS A 70 -12.15 13.76 2.72
N LYS A 71 -13.13 14.50 2.21
CA LYS A 71 -13.96 15.36 3.05
C LYS A 71 -15.06 14.49 3.68
N ILE A 72 -14.94 14.24 4.98
CA ILE A 72 -15.93 13.45 5.72
C ILE A 72 -17.13 14.34 6.07
N ASP A 73 -18.33 13.84 5.78
CA ASP A 73 -19.59 14.42 6.25
C ASP A 73 -19.94 13.80 7.61
N ASP A 74 -19.74 14.57 8.68
CA ASP A 74 -19.95 14.11 10.05
C ASP A 74 -21.39 13.63 10.30
N LYS A 75 -22.39 14.21 9.61
CA LYS A 75 -23.78 13.79 9.76
C LYS A 75 -24.01 12.42 9.13
N LYS A 76 -23.49 12.20 7.91
CA LYS A 76 -23.56 10.89 7.26
C LYS A 76 -22.79 9.82 8.02
N LEU A 77 -21.61 10.17 8.52
CA LEU A 77 -20.82 9.28 9.37
C LEU A 77 -21.60 8.88 10.63
N GLN A 78 -22.22 9.85 11.30
CA GLN A 78 -23.00 9.58 12.52
C GLN A 78 -24.23 8.69 12.24
N ILE A 79 -24.89 8.88 11.10
CA ILE A 79 -26.00 8.02 10.66
C ILE A 79 -25.49 6.58 10.45
N ALA A 80 -24.39 6.40 9.71
CA ALA A 80 -23.81 5.07 9.46
C ALA A 80 -23.40 4.36 10.77
N LEU A 81 -22.78 5.10 11.71
CA LEU A 81 -22.40 4.56 13.02
C LEU A 81 -23.63 4.18 13.87
N ASN A 82 -24.69 4.98 13.85
CA ASN A 82 -25.92 4.67 14.57
C ASN A 82 -26.60 3.44 13.98
N HIS A 83 -26.72 3.38 12.66
CA HIS A 83 -27.30 2.25 11.94
C HIS A 83 -26.49 0.96 12.21
N TYR A 84 -25.15 1.01 12.15
CA TYR A 84 -24.30 -0.12 12.51
C TYR A 84 -24.56 -0.63 13.93
N ASN A 85 -24.71 0.26 14.91
CA ASN A 85 -25.01 -0.13 16.28
C ASN A 85 -26.42 -0.74 16.42
N GLU A 86 -27.40 -0.24 15.68
CA GLU A 86 -28.75 -0.79 15.65
C GLU A 86 -28.77 -2.20 15.06
N ILE A 87 -28.12 -2.43 13.91
CA ILE A 87 -28.04 -3.76 13.30
C ILE A 87 -27.22 -4.74 14.15
N LYS A 88 -26.15 -4.29 14.81
CA LYS A 88 -25.39 -5.13 15.75
C LYS A 88 -26.27 -5.59 16.92
N ASN A 89 -27.11 -4.71 17.45
CA ASN A 89 -28.03 -5.03 18.55
C ASN A 89 -29.21 -5.92 18.12
N ASN A 90 -29.59 -5.88 16.83
CA ASN A 90 -30.70 -6.69 16.31
C ASN A 90 -30.26 -8.08 15.78
N GLY A 91 -28.95 -8.39 15.85
CA GLY A 91 -28.38 -9.64 15.38
C GLY A 91 -28.14 -9.67 13.87
N PHE A 92 -27.85 -8.52 13.25
CA PHE A 92 -27.60 -8.35 11.81
C PHE A 92 -28.74 -8.87 10.93
N LYS A 93 -29.99 -8.56 11.32
CA LYS A 93 -31.17 -8.83 10.48
C LYS A 93 -31.23 -7.95 9.24
N GLU A 94 -30.53 -6.82 9.30
CA GLU A 94 -30.33 -5.86 8.22
C GLU A 94 -28.83 -5.56 8.14
N GLY A 95 -28.37 -5.14 6.97
CA GLY A 95 -26.99 -4.76 6.70
C GLY A 95 -26.84 -3.27 6.39
N LEU A 96 -25.59 -2.83 6.31
CA LEU A 96 -25.23 -1.50 5.86
C LEU A 96 -25.41 -1.36 4.35
N THR A 97 -25.68 -0.14 3.91
CA THR A 97 -25.68 0.24 2.50
C THR A 97 -24.26 0.51 1.99
N ASP A 98 -24.07 0.52 0.66
CA ASP A 98 -22.79 0.90 0.05
C ASP A 98 -22.32 2.30 0.47
N GLU A 99 -23.24 3.27 0.59
CA GLU A 99 -22.89 4.63 1.02
C GLU A 99 -22.38 4.68 2.46
N GLU A 100 -22.97 3.88 3.35
CA GLU A 100 -22.57 3.78 4.75
C GLU A 100 -21.22 3.08 4.91
N ILE A 101 -21.01 1.98 4.19
CA ILE A 101 -19.70 1.30 4.15
C ILE A 101 -18.64 2.27 3.63
N LYS A 102 -18.95 3.00 2.55
CA LYS A 102 -18.03 3.95 1.94
C LYS A 102 -17.64 5.08 2.92
N ILE A 103 -18.59 5.68 3.65
CA ILE A 103 -18.26 6.78 4.57
C ILE A 103 -17.42 6.29 5.77
N LEU A 104 -17.62 5.05 6.22
CA LEU A 104 -16.81 4.42 7.28
C LEU A 104 -15.37 4.17 6.79
N LEU A 105 -15.22 3.62 5.58
CA LEU A 105 -13.91 3.40 4.95
C LEU A 105 -13.17 4.72 4.69
N ASP A 106 -13.85 5.72 4.11
CA ASP A 106 -13.30 7.05 3.87
C ASP A 106 -12.81 7.70 5.18
N TYR A 107 -13.58 7.58 6.27
CA TYR A 107 -13.18 8.11 7.57
C TYR A 107 -11.91 7.43 8.09
N SER A 108 -11.86 6.09 8.06
CA SER A 108 -10.71 5.31 8.51
C SER A 108 -9.43 5.66 7.73
N VAL A 109 -9.50 5.76 6.39
CA VAL A 109 -8.34 6.14 5.58
C VAL A 109 -7.94 7.60 5.78
N GLU A 110 -8.89 8.52 5.85
CA GLU A 110 -8.59 9.93 6.11
C GLU A 110 -7.99 10.14 7.52
N ASN A 111 -8.40 9.34 8.50
CA ASN A 111 -7.80 9.33 9.83
C ASN A 111 -6.31 8.98 9.80
N ALA A 112 -5.95 7.94 9.04
CA ALA A 112 -4.54 7.59 8.83
C ALA A 112 -3.77 8.71 8.10
N ARG A 113 -4.34 9.27 7.03
CA ARG A 113 -3.72 10.36 6.27
C ARG A 113 -3.49 11.62 7.10
N LYS A 114 -4.46 12.02 7.95
CA LYS A 114 -4.30 13.13 8.90
C LYS A 114 -3.22 12.88 9.94
N SER A 115 -3.10 11.63 10.40
CA SER A 115 -2.07 11.26 11.36
C SER A 115 -0.69 11.34 10.73
N PHE A 116 -0.52 10.93 9.47
CA PHE A 116 0.71 11.17 8.72
C PHE A 116 1.05 12.66 8.60
N ASP A 117 0.07 13.52 8.28
CA ASP A 117 0.31 14.98 8.24
C ASP A 117 0.78 15.52 9.60
N SER A 118 0.20 15.04 10.71
CA SER A 118 0.59 15.48 12.06
C SER A 118 2.03 15.09 12.42
N LEU A 119 2.57 14.08 11.75
CA LEU A 119 3.97 13.65 11.84
C LEU A 119 4.88 14.38 10.84
N GLY A 120 4.33 15.35 10.09
CA GLY A 120 5.06 16.13 9.09
C GLY A 120 5.21 15.44 7.73
N ILE A 121 4.42 14.39 7.48
CA ILE A 121 4.47 13.61 6.23
C ILE A 121 3.35 14.06 5.31
N ASP A 122 3.68 14.77 4.23
CA ASP A 122 2.71 15.13 3.19
C ASP A 122 2.40 13.92 2.30
N VAL A 123 1.23 13.33 2.50
CA VAL A 123 0.77 12.15 1.75
C VAL A 123 0.66 12.36 0.25
N LYS A 124 0.57 13.61 -0.23
CA LYS A 124 0.51 13.90 -1.67
C LYS A 124 1.86 13.73 -2.35
N THR A 125 2.94 14.06 -1.66
CA THR A 125 4.29 14.08 -2.24
C THR A 125 5.13 12.89 -1.79
N ASN A 126 4.90 12.37 -0.58
CA ASN A 126 5.65 11.27 0.00
C ASN A 126 5.23 9.90 -0.57
N SER A 127 6.20 9.00 -0.75
CA SER A 127 6.02 7.62 -1.21
C SER A 127 5.25 6.76 -0.22
N LEU A 128 5.29 7.12 1.07
CA LEU A 128 4.79 6.38 2.22
C LEU A 128 5.59 5.11 2.57
N ASN A 129 6.79 4.97 2.00
CA ASN A 129 7.69 3.87 2.30
C ASN A 129 8.06 3.85 3.80
N GLY A 130 8.00 2.66 4.39
CA GLY A 130 8.29 2.46 5.82
C GLY A 130 7.15 2.87 6.76
N LEU A 131 5.99 3.29 6.24
CA LEU A 131 4.83 3.67 7.05
C LEU A 131 3.75 2.58 7.12
N CYS A 132 3.96 1.41 6.51
CA CYS A 132 2.93 0.37 6.37
C CYS A 132 2.36 -0.10 7.71
N GLU A 133 3.20 -0.32 8.73
CA GLU A 133 2.76 -0.72 10.07
C GLU A 133 1.85 0.32 10.73
N LEU A 134 2.27 1.59 10.66
CA LEU A 134 1.47 2.70 11.16
C LEU A 134 0.18 2.87 10.34
N GLY A 135 0.24 2.74 9.03
CA GLY A 135 -0.90 2.83 8.12
C GLY A 135 -1.93 1.74 8.34
N GLN A 136 -1.51 0.49 8.56
CA GLN A 136 -2.38 -0.62 8.93
C GLN A 136 -3.03 -0.34 10.28
N ALA A 137 -2.28 0.06 11.30
CA ALA A 137 -2.85 0.33 12.62
C ALA A 137 -3.89 1.45 12.59
N LEU A 138 -3.57 2.60 11.97
CA LEU A 138 -4.45 3.77 11.92
C LEU A 138 -5.72 3.58 11.09
N THR A 139 -5.72 2.60 10.19
CA THR A 139 -6.91 2.28 9.38
C THR A 139 -7.72 1.11 9.96
N ILE A 140 -7.05 0.02 10.36
CA ILE A 140 -7.72 -1.21 10.82
C ILE A 140 -8.17 -1.10 12.28
N MET A 141 -7.34 -0.56 13.19
CA MET A 141 -7.69 -0.54 14.63
C MET A 141 -9.00 0.21 14.91
N PRO A 142 -9.30 1.38 14.29
CA PRO A 142 -10.59 2.04 14.50
C PRO A 142 -11.80 1.17 14.10
N LEU A 143 -11.67 0.38 13.03
CA LEU A 143 -12.73 -0.51 12.55
C LEU A 143 -12.86 -1.74 13.46
N GLU A 144 -11.74 -2.31 13.90
CA GLU A 144 -11.71 -3.39 14.89
C GLU A 144 -12.33 -2.96 16.22
N ASN A 145 -12.00 -1.76 16.70
CA ASN A 145 -12.52 -1.20 17.96
C ASN A 145 -14.03 -0.95 17.92
N LEU A 146 -14.61 -0.67 16.73
CA LEU A 146 -16.07 -0.65 16.54
C LEU A 146 -16.70 -2.06 16.63
N GLY A 147 -15.89 -3.10 16.41
CA GLY A 147 -16.29 -4.50 16.44
C GLY A 147 -16.58 -5.08 15.06
N PHE A 148 -16.04 -4.50 13.99
CA PHE A 148 -16.01 -5.17 12.69
C PHE A 148 -15.00 -6.33 12.70
N GLU A 149 -15.29 -7.36 11.93
CA GLU A 149 -14.31 -8.41 11.65
C GLU A 149 -13.24 -7.84 10.73
N VAL A 150 -11.98 -8.04 11.12
CA VAL A 150 -10.81 -7.55 10.38
C VAL A 150 -9.77 -8.65 10.28
N THR A 151 -8.91 -8.53 9.27
CA THR A 151 -7.65 -9.27 9.19
C THR A 151 -6.48 -8.30 9.26
N LYS A 152 -5.39 -8.73 9.89
CA LYS A 152 -4.12 -8.01 9.94
C LYS A 152 -3.12 -8.86 9.19
N ASN A 153 -2.82 -8.43 7.97
CA ASN A 153 -2.07 -9.24 7.03
C ASN A 153 -0.63 -8.79 6.90
N SER A 154 0.24 -9.74 6.57
CA SER A 154 1.59 -9.44 6.07
C SER A 154 1.78 -9.96 4.65
N ALA A 155 2.44 -9.19 3.80
CA ALA A 155 2.77 -9.64 2.44
C ALA A 155 3.70 -10.84 2.44
N THR A 156 4.52 -11.00 3.47
CA THR A 156 5.36 -12.18 3.68
C THR A 156 4.53 -13.44 3.88
N ALA A 157 3.55 -13.42 4.80
CA ALA A 157 2.70 -14.58 5.06
C ALA A 157 1.75 -14.87 3.87
N CYS A 158 1.15 -13.83 3.30
CA CYS A 158 0.16 -14.00 2.23
C CYS A 158 0.80 -14.37 0.88
N PHE A 159 1.95 -13.80 0.54
CA PHE A 159 2.47 -13.83 -0.84
C PHE A 159 3.93 -14.28 -0.95
N ASN A 160 4.58 -14.64 0.15
CA ASN A 160 6.02 -14.90 0.24
C ASN A 160 6.89 -13.67 -0.11
N TYR A 161 6.37 -12.46 0.05
CA TYR A 161 7.16 -11.25 -0.18
C TYR A 161 8.30 -11.14 0.85
N PRO A 162 9.56 -10.98 0.44
CA PRO A 162 10.70 -11.07 1.36
C PRO A 162 10.90 -9.83 2.24
N PHE A 163 10.20 -8.73 1.97
CA PHE A 163 10.30 -7.50 2.76
C PHE A 163 9.06 -7.26 3.62
N ASN A 164 9.23 -6.43 4.64
CA ASN A 164 8.14 -6.06 5.51
C ASN A 164 7.12 -5.23 4.74
N HIS A 165 5.90 -5.73 4.66
CA HIS A 165 4.73 -4.96 4.27
C HIS A 165 3.52 -5.53 4.98
N VAL A 166 2.70 -4.65 5.54
CA VAL A 166 1.47 -5.03 6.21
C VAL A 166 0.30 -4.24 5.64
N PHE A 167 -0.85 -4.92 5.59
CA PHE A 167 -2.12 -4.41 5.08
C PHE A 167 -3.24 -5.10 5.87
N GLY A 168 -4.50 -4.75 5.64
CA GLY A 168 -5.57 -5.46 6.33
C GLY A 168 -6.82 -5.59 5.50
N THR A 169 -7.80 -6.27 6.07
CA THR A 169 -9.16 -6.27 5.53
C THR A 169 -10.16 -5.94 6.61
N VAL A 170 -11.34 -5.51 6.19
CA VAL A 170 -12.51 -5.35 7.04
C VAL A 170 -13.71 -5.96 6.34
N THR A 171 -14.55 -6.67 7.10
CA THR A 171 -15.80 -7.27 6.61
C THR A 171 -16.98 -6.52 7.21
N PHE A 172 -17.87 -6.06 6.33
CA PHE A 172 -19.11 -5.38 6.69
C PHE A 172 -20.31 -6.30 6.47
N PRO A 173 -21.31 -6.29 7.37
CA PRO A 173 -22.63 -6.84 7.08
C PRO A 173 -23.31 -5.93 6.06
N TYR A 174 -23.46 -6.38 4.81
CA TYR A 174 -23.98 -5.60 3.70
C TYR A 174 -25.39 -6.04 3.34
N GLN A 175 -26.28 -5.07 3.10
CA GLN A 175 -27.63 -5.34 2.65
C GLN A 175 -27.67 -5.59 1.13
N ASP A 176 -27.84 -6.84 0.73
CA ASP A 176 -28.10 -7.25 -0.66
C ASP A 176 -29.56 -7.66 -0.83
N ASN A 177 -30.38 -6.74 -1.33
CA ASN A 177 -31.83 -6.91 -1.48
C ASN A 177 -32.49 -7.31 -0.15
N ASP A 178 -33.05 -8.51 -0.03
CA ASP A 178 -33.71 -9.02 1.18
C ASP A 178 -32.78 -9.85 2.08
N ARG A 179 -31.46 -9.82 1.85
CA ARG A 179 -30.47 -10.64 2.58
C ARG A 179 -29.30 -9.81 3.05
N VAL A 180 -28.72 -10.24 4.17
CA VAL A 180 -27.45 -9.72 4.67
C VAL A 180 -26.35 -10.68 4.23
N ILE A 181 -25.33 -10.15 3.58
CA ILE A 181 -24.13 -10.88 3.15
C ILE A 181 -22.88 -10.18 3.65
N ASP A 182 -21.78 -10.92 3.72
CA ASP A 182 -20.48 -10.36 4.06
C ASP A 182 -19.87 -9.67 2.84
N LYS A 183 -19.48 -8.40 3.01
CA LYS A 183 -18.74 -7.63 2.00
C LYS A 183 -17.41 -7.18 2.58
N THR A 184 -16.33 -7.76 2.05
CA THR A 184 -14.97 -7.52 2.55
C THR A 184 -14.23 -6.52 1.68
N TYR A 185 -13.43 -5.66 2.32
CA TYR A 185 -12.57 -4.68 1.66
C TYR A 185 -11.12 -4.88 2.08
N LEU A 186 -10.20 -4.84 1.11
CA LEU A 186 -8.77 -4.73 1.36
C LEU A 186 -8.45 -3.26 1.62
N ILE A 187 -7.65 -2.99 2.66
CA ILE A 187 -7.18 -1.66 3.05
C ILE A 187 -5.65 -1.65 3.05
N ASP A 188 -5.10 -0.72 2.28
CA ASP A 188 -3.66 -0.43 2.24
C ASP A 188 -3.48 1.06 1.93
N SER A 189 -3.45 1.86 2.99
CA SER A 189 -3.27 3.32 2.91
C SER A 189 -1.86 3.75 2.47
N THR A 190 -0.93 2.79 2.35
CA THR A 190 0.48 3.00 2.04
C THR A 190 0.90 2.35 0.72
N TYR A 191 -0.05 1.82 -0.05
CA TYR A 191 0.22 1.04 -1.27
C TYR A 191 1.11 1.77 -2.30
N ARG A 192 1.08 3.11 -2.29
CA ARG A 192 1.92 3.97 -3.15
C ARG A 192 3.43 3.69 -3.02
N GLN A 193 3.89 3.19 -1.86
CA GLN A 193 5.32 2.98 -1.60
C GLN A 193 6.00 2.08 -2.63
N PHE A 194 5.25 1.17 -3.25
CA PHE A 194 5.77 0.20 -4.22
C PHE A 194 5.89 0.72 -5.65
N PHE A 195 5.65 2.01 -5.90
CA PHE A 195 5.58 2.56 -7.25
C PHE A 195 6.75 3.49 -7.59
N SER A 196 7.68 3.74 -6.67
CA SER A 196 8.82 4.62 -6.93
C SER A 196 9.69 4.09 -8.08
N THR A 197 10.11 4.98 -8.98
CA THR A 197 10.87 4.60 -10.20
C THR A 197 12.17 3.89 -9.87
N MET A 198 12.83 4.33 -8.82
CA MET A 198 14.11 3.81 -8.35
C MET A 198 14.01 2.36 -7.86
N ARG A 199 12.84 1.94 -7.36
CA ARG A 199 12.55 0.55 -6.98
C ARG A 199 11.84 -0.23 -8.08
N CYS A 200 11.20 0.44 -9.02
CA CYS A 200 10.51 -0.15 -10.17
C CYS A 200 11.33 -0.04 -11.47
N ASN A 201 12.48 -0.70 -11.52
CA ASN A 201 13.28 -0.84 -12.74
C ASN A 201 14.04 -2.17 -12.77
N GLU A 202 14.31 -2.68 -13.98
CA GLU A 202 15.00 -3.96 -14.21
C GLU A 202 16.37 -4.05 -13.51
N GLY A 203 17.04 -2.90 -13.32
CA GLY A 203 18.30 -2.80 -12.59
C GLY A 203 18.28 -3.40 -11.19
N ARG A 204 17.11 -3.47 -10.56
CA ARG A 204 16.97 -3.95 -9.17
C ARG A 204 17.45 -5.39 -8.99
N TYR A 205 17.31 -6.24 -9.99
CA TYR A 205 17.84 -7.60 -9.98
C TYR A 205 19.36 -7.70 -9.81
N TYR A 206 20.09 -6.59 -10.02
CA TYR A 206 21.55 -6.53 -9.99
C TYR A 206 22.09 -5.76 -8.78
N THR A 207 21.21 -5.29 -7.88
CA THR A 207 21.59 -4.65 -6.62
C THR A 207 21.10 -5.47 -5.44
N GLU A 208 21.79 -5.34 -4.32
CA GLU A 208 21.35 -5.89 -3.05
C GLU A 208 20.36 -4.92 -2.39
N GLU A 209 19.41 -5.48 -1.63
CA GLU A 209 18.61 -4.68 -0.71
C GLU A 209 19.43 -4.25 0.49
N GLU A 210 19.14 -3.03 0.94
CA GLU A 210 19.86 -2.39 2.03
C GLU A 210 19.96 -3.30 3.25
N ASN A 211 21.18 -3.50 3.74
CA ASN A 211 21.45 -4.30 4.94
C ASN A 211 21.02 -5.78 4.89
N THR A 212 20.63 -6.32 3.73
CA THR A 212 20.24 -7.74 3.60
C THR A 212 21.26 -8.62 2.88
N ASN A 213 22.14 -8.03 2.06
CA ASN A 213 23.01 -8.73 1.09
C ASN A 213 22.25 -9.62 0.08
N LEU A 214 20.93 -9.51 -0.01
CA LEU A 214 20.10 -10.28 -0.93
C LEU A 214 19.88 -9.46 -2.19
N LYS A 215 20.10 -10.06 -3.37
CA LYS A 215 19.63 -9.47 -4.63
C LYS A 215 18.13 -9.53 -4.69
N VAL A 216 17.52 -8.45 -5.17
CA VAL A 216 16.07 -8.28 -5.09
C VAL A 216 15.45 -8.07 -6.44
N ALA A 217 14.21 -8.54 -6.59
CA ALA A 217 13.40 -8.12 -7.71
C ALA A 217 13.08 -6.61 -7.60
N PRO A 218 12.62 -6.00 -8.70
CA PRO A 218 11.89 -4.74 -8.62
C PRO A 218 10.71 -4.84 -7.63
N ASP A 219 10.28 -3.69 -7.11
CA ASP A 219 9.11 -3.63 -6.23
C ASP A 219 7.83 -4.11 -6.93
N PRO A 220 6.79 -4.51 -6.15
CA PRO A 220 5.52 -4.98 -6.68
C PRO A 220 4.93 -4.09 -7.79
N GLY A 221 5.05 -2.77 -7.69
CA GLY A 221 4.55 -1.84 -8.70
C GLY A 221 5.10 -2.06 -10.12
N TYR A 222 6.30 -2.65 -10.25
CA TYR A 222 6.89 -3.01 -11.55
C TYR A 222 6.12 -4.13 -12.28
N PHE A 223 5.43 -5.00 -11.52
CA PHE A 223 4.72 -6.16 -12.05
C PHE A 223 3.21 -5.94 -12.22
N ILE A 224 2.74 -4.72 -11.96
CA ILE A 224 1.34 -4.34 -12.13
C ILE A 224 0.98 -4.33 -13.61
N THR A 225 -0.12 -5.00 -13.95
CA THR A 225 -0.68 -5.03 -15.31
C THR A 225 -1.98 -4.23 -15.44
N ASP A 226 -2.70 -4.02 -14.33
CA ASP A 226 -3.92 -3.21 -14.27
C ASP A 226 -3.62 -1.91 -13.51
N GLU A 227 -3.33 -0.85 -14.26
CA GLU A 227 -3.08 0.47 -13.68
C GLU A 227 -4.32 1.05 -12.98
N ASN A 228 -5.53 0.75 -13.45
CA ASN A 228 -6.75 1.31 -12.87
C ASN A 228 -6.99 0.75 -11.47
N PHE A 229 -6.73 -0.54 -11.27
CA PHE A 229 -6.72 -1.17 -9.95
C PHE A 229 -5.72 -0.45 -9.03
N ALA A 230 -4.47 -0.29 -9.47
CA ALA A 230 -3.43 0.32 -8.65
C ALA A 230 -3.74 1.80 -8.31
N LYS A 231 -4.22 2.57 -9.29
CA LYS A 231 -4.65 3.96 -9.10
C LYS A 231 -5.83 4.04 -8.13
N THR A 232 -6.81 3.16 -8.24
CA THR A 232 -7.95 3.13 -7.30
C THR A 232 -7.47 2.89 -5.88
N LEU A 233 -6.65 1.86 -5.66
CA LEU A 233 -6.15 1.55 -4.31
C LEU A 233 -5.24 2.65 -3.74
N MET A 234 -4.34 3.24 -4.53
CA MET A 234 -3.52 4.37 -4.08
C MET A 234 -4.38 5.59 -3.71
N LYS A 235 -5.37 5.91 -4.55
CA LYS A 235 -6.26 7.06 -4.38
C LYS A 235 -7.13 6.89 -3.14
N ASP A 236 -7.84 5.78 -3.04
CA ASP A 236 -8.88 5.56 -2.03
C ASP A 236 -8.33 4.95 -0.74
N GLY A 237 -7.20 4.24 -0.81
CA GLY A 237 -6.60 3.52 0.32
C GLY A 237 -7.27 2.18 0.62
N TYR A 238 -8.34 1.85 -0.11
CA TYR A 238 -9.08 0.60 0.01
C TYR A 238 -9.69 0.18 -1.32
N ILE A 239 -10.05 -1.10 -1.44
CA ILE A 239 -10.83 -1.64 -2.57
C ILE A 239 -11.62 -2.87 -2.12
N GLU A 240 -12.77 -3.14 -2.74
CA GLU A 240 -13.53 -4.36 -2.46
C GLU A 240 -12.67 -5.60 -2.74
N LEU A 241 -12.59 -6.51 -1.77
CA LEU A 241 -11.84 -7.74 -1.89
C LEU A 241 -12.70 -8.77 -2.64
N THR A 242 -12.46 -8.86 -3.94
CA THR A 242 -12.96 -9.95 -4.80
C THR A 242 -11.82 -10.89 -5.15
N LYS A 243 -12.11 -12.08 -5.70
CA LYS A 243 -11.06 -12.99 -6.20
C LYS A 243 -10.17 -12.33 -7.26
N GLU A 244 -10.76 -11.48 -8.09
CA GLU A 244 -10.03 -10.74 -9.11
C GLU A 244 -9.10 -9.69 -8.49
N ASN A 245 -9.61 -8.86 -7.57
CA ASN A 245 -8.80 -7.83 -6.91
C ASN A 245 -7.73 -8.43 -6.01
N ALA A 246 -8.01 -9.55 -5.32
CA ALA A 246 -7.02 -10.29 -4.56
C ALA A 246 -5.84 -10.74 -5.42
N LYS A 247 -6.12 -11.25 -6.64
CA LYS A 247 -5.07 -11.63 -7.59
C LYS A 247 -4.29 -10.40 -8.08
N LYS A 248 -4.98 -9.31 -8.45
CA LYS A 248 -4.33 -8.07 -8.90
C LYS A 248 -3.42 -7.46 -7.83
N TYR A 249 -3.78 -7.61 -6.56
CA TYR A 249 -2.96 -7.19 -5.43
C TYR A 249 -1.78 -8.12 -5.15
N GLY A 250 -2.04 -9.42 -4.95
CA GLY A 250 -1.06 -10.37 -4.43
C GLY A 250 -0.06 -10.90 -5.46
N GLU A 251 -0.46 -11.06 -6.73
CA GLU A 251 0.44 -11.58 -7.77
C GLU A 251 1.69 -10.72 -8.00
N PRO A 252 1.61 -9.38 -8.02
CA PRO A 252 2.78 -8.50 -8.03
C PRO A 252 3.74 -8.71 -6.87
N PHE A 253 3.24 -8.90 -5.63
CA PHE A 253 4.10 -9.20 -4.47
C PHE A 253 4.80 -10.54 -4.61
N TYR A 254 4.07 -11.56 -5.09
CA TYR A 254 4.68 -12.86 -5.35
C TYR A 254 5.76 -12.77 -6.44
N LYS A 255 5.52 -12.03 -7.52
CA LYS A 255 6.55 -11.79 -8.56
C LYS A 255 7.76 -11.03 -8.02
N ALA A 256 7.55 -10.09 -7.10
CA ALA A 256 8.63 -9.39 -6.41
C ALA A 256 9.41 -10.27 -5.41
N SER A 257 8.93 -11.49 -5.10
CA SER A 257 9.67 -12.48 -4.31
C SER A 257 10.61 -13.36 -5.14
N ILE A 258 10.50 -13.32 -6.47
CA ILE A 258 11.19 -14.24 -7.37
C ILE A 258 12.52 -13.64 -7.82
N SER A 259 13.61 -14.39 -7.66
CA SER A 259 14.93 -13.94 -8.12
C SER A 259 15.04 -13.98 -9.66
N LEU A 260 15.96 -13.20 -10.23
CA LEU A 260 16.20 -13.18 -11.68
C LEU A 260 16.49 -14.58 -12.26
N LYS A 261 17.18 -15.45 -11.49
CA LYS A 261 17.51 -16.82 -11.92
C LYS A 261 16.28 -17.74 -12.00
N GLU A 262 15.28 -17.47 -11.18
CA GLU A 262 14.05 -18.26 -11.09
C GLU A 262 13.00 -17.77 -12.08
N LEU A 263 13.04 -16.48 -12.46
CA LEU A 263 12.14 -15.89 -13.45
C LEU A 263 12.11 -16.67 -14.77
N TYR A 264 13.27 -17.12 -15.25
CA TYR A 264 13.41 -17.90 -16.50
C TYR A 264 12.91 -19.35 -16.39
N LYS A 265 12.62 -19.83 -15.18
CA LYS A 265 12.20 -21.21 -14.90
C LYS A 265 10.72 -21.32 -14.55
N LEU A 266 10.02 -20.20 -14.44
CA LEU A 266 8.60 -20.19 -14.10
C LEU A 266 7.76 -20.40 -15.36
N ASP A 267 7.05 -21.51 -15.39
CA ASP A 267 5.82 -21.62 -16.17
C ASP A 267 4.78 -20.79 -15.40
N ILE A 268 4.51 -19.56 -15.86
CA ILE A 268 3.66 -18.57 -15.15
C ILE A 268 2.19 -18.97 -15.28
N LYS A 269 1.83 -20.11 -14.71
CA LYS A 269 0.46 -20.47 -14.34
C LYS A 269 0.41 -20.56 -12.83
N ASP A 270 0.45 -19.38 -12.21
CA ASP A 270 0.25 -19.28 -10.79
C ASP A 270 -1.24 -19.48 -10.48
N ASN A 271 -1.55 -20.62 -9.86
CA ASN A 271 -2.89 -21.00 -9.41
C ASN A 271 -3.10 -20.69 -7.92
N LYS A 272 -2.29 -19.80 -7.32
CA LYS A 272 -2.48 -19.37 -5.93
C LYS A 272 -3.87 -18.77 -5.72
N ASP A 273 -4.54 -19.22 -4.67
CA ASP A 273 -5.79 -18.65 -4.20
C ASP A 273 -5.49 -17.43 -3.31
N TYR A 274 -5.13 -16.32 -3.95
CA TYR A 274 -4.82 -15.06 -3.29
C TYR A 274 -5.93 -14.57 -2.36
N TYR A 275 -7.18 -14.83 -2.71
CA TYR A 275 -8.33 -14.43 -1.90
C TYR A 275 -8.34 -15.17 -0.55
N SER A 276 -8.21 -16.49 -0.58
CA SER A 276 -8.15 -17.29 0.64
C SER A 276 -6.89 -16.98 1.46
N LEU A 277 -5.74 -16.75 0.82
CA LEU A 277 -4.50 -16.38 1.51
C LEU A 277 -4.65 -15.08 2.32
N ILE A 278 -5.33 -14.07 1.76
CA ILE A 278 -5.60 -12.81 2.46
C ILE A 278 -6.59 -13.00 3.61
N LEU A 279 -7.66 -13.76 3.42
CA LEU A 279 -8.69 -13.93 4.46
C LEU A 279 -8.25 -14.81 5.63
N LEU A 280 -7.31 -15.74 5.41
CA LEU A 280 -6.86 -16.69 6.44
C LEU A 280 -5.70 -16.16 7.28
N ASP A 281 -5.00 -15.13 6.83
CA ASP A 281 -3.90 -14.54 7.56
C ASP A 281 -4.41 -13.53 8.60
N ASN A 282 -4.02 -13.73 9.85
CA ASN A 282 -4.40 -12.88 10.97
C ASN A 282 -3.22 -12.77 11.94
N THR A 283 -2.21 -12.03 11.49
CA THR A 283 -1.07 -11.64 12.32
C THR A 283 -1.51 -10.65 13.41
N ASP A 284 -0.66 -10.37 14.39
CA ASP A 284 -0.90 -9.25 15.30
C ASP A 284 -0.28 -7.96 14.72
N TYR A 285 -0.71 -6.81 15.21
CA TYR A 285 -0.10 -5.53 14.83
C TYR A 285 1.38 -5.50 15.19
N ILE A 286 2.21 -5.19 14.20
CA ILE A 286 3.67 -5.15 14.38
C ILE A 286 4.14 -3.77 14.93
N VAL A 287 3.32 -2.73 14.73
CA VAL A 287 3.62 -1.36 15.18
C VAL A 287 3.82 -1.28 16.69
N ARG A 288 4.78 -0.47 17.14
CA ARG A 288 5.03 -0.27 18.57
C ARG A 288 3.96 0.62 19.19
N LYS A 289 3.49 0.27 20.39
CA LYS A 289 2.48 1.08 21.12
C LYS A 289 2.89 2.54 21.30
N SER A 290 4.17 2.81 21.54
CA SER A 290 4.71 4.18 21.67
C SER A 290 4.55 5.02 20.41
N GLU A 291 4.51 4.40 19.23
CA GLU A 291 4.31 5.09 17.95
C GLU A 291 2.84 5.47 17.72
N LEU A 292 1.92 4.90 18.50
CA LEU A 292 0.48 5.17 18.45
C LEU A 292 0.04 6.22 19.49
N GLU A 293 0.92 6.60 20.42
CA GLU A 293 0.59 7.54 21.49
C GLU A 293 0.20 8.91 20.90
N GLY A 294 -0.99 9.39 21.28
CA GLY A 294 -1.51 10.68 20.80
C GLY A 294 -2.18 10.64 19.43
N LEU A 295 -2.22 9.48 18.76
CA LEU A 295 -2.94 9.29 17.50
C LEU A 295 -4.38 8.85 17.74
N ASN A 296 -5.26 9.16 16.79
CA ASN A 296 -6.67 8.78 16.89
C ASN A 296 -6.89 7.34 16.40
N LEU A 297 -7.28 6.45 17.30
CA LEU A 297 -7.54 5.03 17.02
C LEU A 297 -9.02 4.65 17.17
N GLU A 298 -9.90 5.63 17.29
CA GLU A 298 -11.33 5.41 17.50
C GLU A 298 -12.16 6.24 16.53
N PHE A 299 -13.34 5.72 16.18
CA PHE A 299 -14.39 6.51 15.55
C PHE A 299 -15.01 7.47 16.58
N PRO A 300 -15.60 8.60 16.13
CA PRO A 300 -16.29 9.51 17.03
C PRO A 300 -17.43 8.77 17.74
N LYS A 301 -17.58 9.05 19.04
CA LYS A 301 -18.64 8.44 19.86
C LYS A 301 -20.01 8.79 19.28
N THR A 302 -20.90 7.80 19.25
CA THR A 302 -22.26 8.02 18.79
C THR A 302 -22.99 9.00 19.70
N SER A 303 -23.55 10.06 19.12
CA SER A 303 -24.41 10.96 19.88
C SER A 303 -25.77 10.30 20.08
N ASN A 304 -26.06 9.84 21.31
CA ASN A 304 -27.39 9.38 21.75
C ASN A 304 -28.44 10.51 21.82
N LYS A 305 -28.45 11.46 20.88
CA LYS A 305 -29.57 12.38 20.76
C LYS A 305 -30.64 11.70 19.92
N ARG A 306 -31.58 11.05 20.63
CA ARG A 306 -32.92 10.75 20.10
C ARG A 306 -33.44 12.02 19.42
N LEU A 307 -33.58 11.97 18.10
CA LEU A 307 -34.43 12.91 17.36
C LEU A 307 -35.88 12.46 17.51
#